data_AF-A0A1Q3KPJ1-F1
#
_entry.id   AF-A0A1Q3KPJ1-F1
#
_cell.length_a   1.000
_cell.length_b   1.000
_cell.length_c   1.000
_cell.angle_alpha   90.00
_cell.angle_beta   90.00
_cell.angle_gamma   90.00
#
_symmetry.space_group_name_H-M   'P 1'
#
loop_
_entity.id
_entity.type
_entity.pdbx_description
1 polymer ?
#
loop_
_entity_poly.entity_id
_entity_poly.type
_entity_poly.pdbx_seq_one_letter_code
_entity_poly.pdbx_strand_id
1 'polypeptide(L)'
;MIGRRTGADIFVGTARINELHRKVGAIVTSLGGVEETLRFLDWNLMAFDLAAHMPAGTPADDIVRALQPIKATYFAKHKVLSRILEGVTKGFGKTSVQNALGNGAGAIFAQWQSHEAVAKDLGNRRNAVAHAVVGLTGASPVRGYGFTTPSQPFQSGDDDRLLTEIGSFGQALLMFVQEVQAKLPFRDNVSVHTATATLRL
;
A
#
# COMPACT_ATOMS: atom_id res chain seq x y z
N MET A 1 -44.71 25.36 -17.71
CA MET A 1 -44.84 23.96 -17.28
C MET A 1 -43.66 23.64 -16.37
N ILE A 2 -43.85 23.68 -15.06
CA ILE A 2 -42.81 23.33 -14.08
C ILE A 2 -42.95 21.82 -13.87
N GLY A 3 -42.00 21.05 -14.43
CA GLY A 3 -41.97 19.61 -14.26
C GLY A 3 -41.82 19.26 -12.77
N ARG A 4 -42.80 18.57 -12.21
CA ARG A 4 -42.71 17.93 -10.89
C ARG A 4 -41.48 17.02 -10.89
N ARG A 5 -40.42 17.43 -10.20
CA ARG A 5 -39.39 16.50 -9.72
C ARG A 5 -40.05 15.67 -8.61
N THR A 6 -40.51 14.48 -8.96
CA THR A 6 -41.13 13.55 -8.03
C THR A 6 -40.11 13.14 -6.97
N GLY A 7 -40.52 13.03 -5.70
CA GLY A 7 -39.64 12.65 -4.59
C GLY A 7 -38.81 11.37 -4.83
N ALA A 8 -39.24 10.50 -5.75
CA ALA A 8 -38.46 9.36 -6.23
C ALA A 8 -37.06 9.74 -6.76
N ASP A 9 -36.88 10.88 -7.45
CA ASP A 9 -35.57 11.33 -7.94
C ASP A 9 -34.62 11.70 -6.80
N ILE A 10 -35.17 12.15 -5.68
CA ILE A 10 -34.41 12.54 -4.47
C ILE A 10 -34.02 11.30 -3.66
N PHE A 11 -34.88 10.27 -3.59
CA PHE A 11 -34.58 9.00 -2.92
C PHE A 11 -33.62 8.09 -3.74
N VAL A 12 -33.69 8.12 -5.07
CA VAL A 12 -32.71 7.43 -5.94
C VAL A 12 -31.33 8.08 -5.82
N GLY A 13 -31.28 9.40 -5.63
CA GLY A 13 -30.05 10.14 -5.35
C GLY A 13 -29.36 9.68 -4.07
N THR A 14 -30.09 9.54 -2.96
CA THR A 14 -29.50 9.12 -1.67
C THR A 14 -29.08 7.65 -1.64
N ALA A 15 -29.85 6.73 -2.24
CA ALA A 15 -29.45 5.32 -2.31
C ALA A 15 -28.18 5.12 -3.14
N ARG A 16 -28.09 5.77 -4.32
CA ARG A 16 -26.92 5.70 -5.19
C ARG A 16 -25.68 6.36 -4.57
N ILE A 17 -25.87 7.48 -3.87
CA ILE A 17 -24.79 8.15 -3.13
C ILE A 17 -24.30 7.28 -1.97
N ASN A 18 -25.18 6.61 -1.23
CA ASN A 18 -24.80 5.71 -0.13
C ASN A 18 -24.08 4.46 -0.64
N GLU A 19 -24.54 3.86 -1.74
CA GLU A 19 -23.86 2.74 -2.39
C GLU A 19 -22.46 3.14 -2.85
N LEU A 20 -22.33 4.32 -3.45
CA LEU A 20 -21.06 4.87 -3.91
C LEU A 20 -20.11 5.14 -2.73
N HIS A 21 -20.59 5.74 -1.64
CA HIS A 21 -19.79 5.90 -0.41
C HIS A 21 -19.32 4.56 0.15
N ARG A 22 -20.18 3.54 0.20
CA ARG A 22 -19.82 2.20 0.67
C ARG A 22 -18.74 1.58 -0.23
N LYS A 23 -18.88 1.70 -1.55
CA LYS A 23 -17.91 1.19 -2.53
C LYS A 23 -16.56 1.90 -2.43
N VAL A 24 -16.55 3.22 -2.26
CA VAL A 24 -15.32 3.98 -2.04
C VAL A 24 -14.68 3.65 -0.71
N GLY A 25 -15.47 3.50 0.35
CA GLY A 25 -14.98 2.98 1.63
C GLY A 25 -14.27 1.65 1.44
N ALA A 26 -14.88 0.70 0.73
CA ALA A 26 -14.27 -0.60 0.43
C ALA A 26 -12.98 -0.46 -0.38
N ILE A 27 -12.96 0.32 -1.47
CA ILE A 27 -11.77 0.52 -2.32
C ILE A 27 -10.63 1.15 -1.52
N VAL A 28 -10.92 2.17 -0.71
CA VAL A 28 -9.93 2.85 0.14
C VAL A 28 -9.40 1.91 1.21
N THR A 29 -10.28 1.15 1.89
CA THR A 29 -9.86 0.17 2.90
C THR A 29 -9.02 -0.95 2.31
N SER A 30 -9.44 -1.54 1.18
CA SER A 30 -8.72 -2.63 0.52
C SER A 30 -7.35 -2.18 0.01
N LEU A 31 -7.23 -0.99 -0.61
CA LEU A 31 -5.92 -0.46 -0.98
C LEU A 31 -5.10 -0.06 0.24
N GLY A 32 -5.73 0.35 1.34
CA GLY A 32 -5.05 0.59 2.62
C GLY A 32 -4.27 -0.64 3.11
N GLY A 33 -4.83 -1.85 2.96
CA GLY A 33 -4.11 -3.10 3.28
C GLY A 33 -2.92 -3.37 2.35
N VAL A 34 -3.03 -3.01 1.07
CA VAL A 34 -1.92 -3.07 0.11
C VAL A 34 -0.83 -2.06 0.49
N GLU A 35 -1.20 -0.82 0.81
CA GLU A 35 -0.28 0.23 1.27
C GLU A 35 0.45 -0.18 2.55
N GLU A 36 -0.25 -0.82 3.49
CA GLU A 36 0.34 -1.37 4.72
C GLU A 36 1.36 -2.48 4.42
N THR A 37 1.02 -3.39 3.51
CA THR A 37 1.93 -4.46 3.07
C THR A 37 3.19 -3.89 2.41
N LEU A 38 3.05 -2.91 1.52
CA LEU A 38 4.17 -2.21 0.90
C LEU A 38 5.02 -1.46 1.93
N ARG A 39 4.39 -0.84 2.92
CA ARG A 39 5.07 -0.13 4.00
C ARG A 39 5.89 -1.07 4.87
N PHE A 40 5.36 -2.27 5.11
CA PHE A 40 6.07 -3.33 5.81
C PHE A 40 7.27 -3.84 5.00
N LEU A 41 7.14 -3.97 3.67
CA LEU A 41 8.28 -4.28 2.80
C LEU A 41 9.37 -3.20 2.84
N ASP A 42 9.00 -1.91 2.71
CA ASP A 42 9.91 -0.77 2.82
C ASP A 42 10.66 -0.81 4.17
N TRP A 43 9.92 -1.06 5.26
CA TRP A 43 10.50 -1.23 6.59
C TRP A 43 11.49 -2.40 6.66
N ASN A 44 11.14 -3.58 6.15
CA ASN A 44 12.00 -4.76 6.23
C ASN A 44 13.31 -4.57 5.48
N LEU A 45 13.26 -3.98 4.28
CA LEU A 45 14.46 -3.69 3.48
C LEU A 45 15.37 -2.69 4.20
N MET A 46 14.78 -1.63 4.77
CA MET A 46 15.53 -0.66 5.58
C MET A 46 16.14 -1.30 6.84
N ALA A 47 15.36 -2.10 7.56
CA ALA A 47 15.80 -2.75 8.79
C ALA A 47 16.93 -3.76 8.53
N PHE A 48 16.83 -4.52 7.43
CA PHE A 48 17.87 -5.44 6.99
C PHE A 48 19.17 -4.69 6.67
N ASP A 49 19.08 -3.61 5.89
CA ASP A 49 20.24 -2.76 5.57
C ASP A 49 20.88 -2.20 6.84
N LEU A 50 20.09 -1.68 7.78
CA LEU A 50 20.63 -1.14 9.03
C LEU A 50 21.32 -2.22 9.88
N ALA A 51 20.70 -3.40 10.00
CA ALA A 51 21.28 -4.52 10.73
C ALA A 51 22.60 -5.01 10.11
N ALA A 52 22.71 -5.00 8.77
CA ALA A 52 23.93 -5.37 8.07
C ALA A 52 25.10 -4.40 8.30
N HIS A 53 24.82 -3.15 8.70
CA HIS A 53 25.84 -2.15 9.04
C HIS A 53 26.21 -2.14 10.54
N MET A 54 25.58 -2.98 11.36
CA MET A 54 25.97 -3.12 12.77
C MET A 54 27.28 -3.92 12.90
N PRO A 55 28.08 -3.69 13.95
CA PRO A 55 29.30 -4.43 14.19
C PRO A 55 29.10 -5.95 14.14
N ALA A 56 30.06 -6.67 13.56
CA ALA A 56 30.02 -8.11 13.54
C ALA A 56 30.00 -8.67 14.98
N GLY A 57 29.02 -9.51 15.29
CA GLY A 57 28.86 -10.09 16.63
C GLY A 57 27.90 -9.32 17.54
N THR A 58 27.26 -8.23 17.07
CA THR A 58 26.17 -7.59 17.83
C THR A 58 25.09 -8.62 18.17
N PRO A 59 24.71 -8.77 19.45
CA PRO A 59 23.63 -9.64 19.87
C PRO A 59 22.30 -9.25 19.20
N ALA A 60 21.48 -10.24 18.86
CA ALA A 60 20.19 -10.01 18.21
C ALA A 60 19.27 -9.05 18.99
N ASP A 61 19.27 -9.14 20.32
CA ASP A 61 18.47 -8.27 21.18
C ASP A 61 18.87 -6.79 21.07
N ASP A 62 20.16 -6.51 20.84
CA ASP A 62 20.66 -5.15 20.67
C ASP A 62 20.28 -4.60 19.28
N ILE A 63 20.30 -5.44 18.25
CA ILE A 63 19.79 -5.10 16.92
C ILE A 63 18.29 -4.75 17.00
N VAL A 64 17.50 -5.58 17.69
CA VAL A 64 16.07 -5.33 17.91
C VAL A 64 15.84 -4.04 18.68
N ARG A 65 16.59 -3.82 19.77
CA ARG A 65 16.49 -2.61 20.60
C ARG A 65 16.79 -1.34 19.81
N ALA A 66 17.77 -1.38 18.92
CA ALA A 66 18.09 -0.27 18.03
C ALA A 66 17.01 -0.02 16.97
N LEU A 67 16.37 -1.08 16.46
CA LEU A 67 15.32 -0.99 15.45
C LEU A 67 13.96 -0.55 16.01
N GLN A 68 13.62 -0.89 17.26
CA GLN A 68 12.33 -0.58 17.89
C GLN A 68 11.89 0.90 17.83
N PRO A 69 12.70 1.88 18.28
CA PRO A 69 12.29 3.28 18.24
C PRO A 69 12.13 3.80 16.80
N ILE A 70 12.91 3.25 15.86
CA ILE A 70 12.82 3.57 14.45
C ILE A 70 11.51 3.00 13.88
N LYS A 71 11.17 1.74 14.21
CA LYS A 71 9.91 1.09 13.82
C LYS A 71 8.70 1.89 14.29
N ALA A 72 8.68 2.28 15.57
CA ALA A 72 7.61 3.07 16.15
C ALA A 72 7.41 4.41 15.41
N THR A 73 8.50 5.14 15.18
CA THR A 73 8.49 6.40 14.42
C THR A 73 8.05 6.20 12.97
N TYR A 74 8.51 5.10 12.37
CA TYR A 74 8.28 4.75 10.98
C TYR A 74 6.82 4.45 10.71
N PHE A 75 6.14 3.71 11.61
CA PHE A 75 4.72 3.36 11.51
C PHE A 75 3.76 4.46 12.03
N ALA A 76 4.23 5.36 12.90
CA ALA A 76 3.44 6.50 13.37
C ALA A 76 3.20 7.59 12.30
N LYS A 77 4.10 7.75 11.33
CA LYS A 77 4.01 8.81 10.31
C LYS A 77 3.21 8.38 9.09
N HIS A 78 2.12 9.07 8.74
CA HIS A 78 1.46 8.82 7.44
C HIS A 78 2.46 9.00 6.28
N LYS A 79 2.57 7.99 5.40
CA LYS A 79 3.37 8.03 4.17
C LYS A 79 2.43 7.88 2.98
N VAL A 80 2.53 8.79 2.01
CA VAL A 80 1.85 8.65 0.71
C VAL A 80 2.45 7.48 -0.08
N LEU A 81 1.62 6.78 -0.86
CA LEU A 81 2.01 5.59 -1.64
C LEU A 81 3.29 5.81 -2.45
N SER A 82 3.44 6.95 -3.13
CA SER A 82 4.64 7.25 -3.93
C SER A 82 5.94 7.20 -3.13
N ARG A 83 5.93 7.69 -1.87
CA ARG A 83 7.09 7.63 -0.98
C ARG A 83 7.36 6.22 -0.47
N ILE A 84 6.31 5.41 -0.28
CA ILE A 84 6.46 4.00 0.09
C ILE A 84 7.13 3.25 -1.06
N LEU A 85 6.62 3.40 -2.27
CA LEU A 85 7.18 2.75 -3.47
C LEU A 85 8.63 3.17 -3.72
N GLU A 86 8.94 4.46 -3.61
CA GLU A 86 10.32 4.96 -3.73
C GLU A 86 11.23 4.36 -2.64
N GLY A 87 10.72 4.23 -1.41
CA GLY A 87 11.42 3.59 -0.29
C GLY A 87 11.76 2.13 -0.58
N VAL A 88 10.80 1.34 -1.07
CA VAL A 88 11.03 -0.06 -1.48
C VAL A 88 12.06 -0.15 -2.60
N THR A 89 11.94 0.67 -3.65
CA THR A 89 12.91 0.70 -4.76
C THR A 89 14.32 1.02 -4.27
N LYS A 90 14.46 2.02 -3.39
CA LYS A 90 15.75 2.35 -2.75
C LYS A 90 16.26 1.23 -1.85
N GLY A 91 15.36 0.55 -1.14
CA GLY A 91 15.67 -0.59 -0.28
C GLY A 91 16.27 -1.75 -1.07
N PHE A 92 15.67 -2.11 -2.21
CA PHE A 92 16.25 -3.08 -3.12
C PHE A 92 17.59 -2.61 -3.69
N GLY A 93 17.80 -1.31 -3.91
CA GLY A 93 19.07 -0.76 -4.38
C GLY A 93 20.23 -0.80 -3.36
N LYS A 94 19.99 -1.23 -2.11
CA LYS A 94 21.06 -1.30 -1.09
C LYS A 94 22.01 -2.46 -1.36
N THR A 95 23.32 -2.21 -1.23
CA THR A 95 24.36 -3.23 -1.43
C THR A 95 24.19 -4.43 -0.50
N SER A 96 23.82 -4.20 0.77
CA SER A 96 23.54 -5.24 1.75
C SER A 96 22.43 -6.20 1.29
N VAL A 97 21.33 -5.64 0.78
CA VAL A 97 20.18 -6.37 0.24
C VAL A 97 20.56 -7.11 -1.04
N GLN A 98 21.21 -6.44 -1.99
CA GLN A 98 21.67 -7.06 -3.24
C GLN A 98 22.59 -8.25 -2.99
N ASN A 99 23.54 -8.11 -2.07
CA ASN A 99 24.45 -9.18 -1.69
C ASN A 99 23.73 -10.37 -1.05
N ALA A 100 22.73 -10.12 -0.19
CA ALA A 100 21.94 -11.16 0.45
C ALA A 100 21.05 -11.93 -0.54
N LEU A 101 20.46 -11.23 -1.50
CA LEU A 101 19.64 -11.84 -2.56
C LEU A 101 20.48 -12.67 -3.56
N GLY A 102 21.77 -12.35 -3.70
CA GLY A 102 22.72 -13.07 -4.55
C GLY A 102 22.25 -13.18 -6.01
N ASN A 103 22.40 -14.36 -6.61
CA ASN A 103 22.04 -14.61 -8.02
C ASN A 103 20.53 -14.42 -8.31
N GLY A 104 19.67 -14.40 -7.29
CA GLY A 104 18.23 -14.19 -7.44
C GLY A 104 17.79 -12.72 -7.44
N ALA A 105 18.70 -11.78 -7.21
CA ALA A 105 18.38 -10.36 -7.04
C ALA A 105 17.72 -9.74 -8.28
N GLY A 106 18.20 -10.07 -9.48
CA GLY A 106 17.66 -9.53 -10.74
C GLY A 106 16.20 -9.94 -10.98
N ALA A 107 15.84 -11.19 -10.69
CA ALA A 107 14.48 -11.68 -10.84
C ALA A 107 13.51 -11.02 -9.84
N ILE A 108 13.93 -10.90 -8.57
CA ILE A 108 13.15 -10.21 -7.54
C ILE A 108 12.95 -8.74 -7.87
N PHE A 109 13.99 -8.08 -8.37
CA PHE A 109 13.90 -6.68 -8.76
C PHE A 109 12.97 -6.47 -9.96
N ALA A 110 13.01 -7.37 -10.97
CA ALA A 110 12.08 -7.32 -12.09
C ALA A 110 10.61 -7.54 -11.64
N GLN A 111 10.40 -8.49 -10.71
CA GLN A 111 9.08 -8.73 -10.12
C GLN A 111 8.61 -7.51 -9.31
N TRP A 112 9.50 -6.88 -8.55
CA TRP A 112 9.22 -5.63 -7.86
C TRP A 112 8.79 -4.52 -8.83
N GLN A 113 9.51 -4.31 -9.94
CA GLN A 113 9.14 -3.27 -10.92
C GLN A 113 7.74 -3.49 -11.49
N SER A 114 7.35 -4.75 -11.72
CA SER A 114 5.98 -5.09 -12.12
C SER A 114 4.96 -4.75 -11.04
N HIS A 115 5.22 -5.13 -9.79
CA HIS A 115 4.35 -4.81 -8.65
C HIS A 115 4.26 -3.31 -8.37
N GLU A 116 5.36 -2.57 -8.55
CA GLU A 116 5.40 -1.11 -8.42
C GLU A 116 4.47 -0.45 -9.44
N ALA A 117 4.51 -0.89 -10.70
CA ALA A 117 3.66 -0.36 -11.76
C ALA A 117 2.18 -0.61 -11.47
N VAL A 118 1.82 -1.84 -11.04
CA VAL A 118 0.45 -2.20 -10.67
C VAL A 118 -0.03 -1.38 -9.46
N ALA A 119 0.79 -1.22 -8.42
CA ALA A 119 0.44 -0.41 -7.26
C ALA A 119 0.19 1.06 -7.62
N LYS A 120 1.01 1.65 -8.52
CA LYS A 120 0.80 3.01 -9.03
C LYS A 120 -0.52 3.14 -9.78
N ASP A 121 -0.83 2.19 -10.66
CA ASP A 121 -2.10 2.18 -11.40
C ASP A 121 -3.32 2.12 -10.45
N LEU A 122 -3.32 1.14 -9.53
CA LEU A 122 -4.40 0.97 -8.56
C LEU A 122 -4.55 2.19 -7.65
N GLY A 123 -3.44 2.80 -7.22
CA GLY A 123 -3.44 4.04 -6.45
C GLY A 123 -4.03 5.22 -7.21
N ASN A 124 -3.70 5.37 -8.49
CA ASN A 124 -4.28 6.41 -9.35
C ASN A 124 -5.78 6.22 -9.56
N ARG A 125 -6.21 4.97 -9.77
CA ARG A 125 -7.63 4.63 -9.92
C ARG A 125 -8.42 4.84 -8.62
N ARG A 126 -7.87 4.44 -7.46
CA ARG A 126 -8.42 4.79 -6.13
C ARG A 126 -8.59 6.30 -5.98
N ASN A 127 -7.57 7.07 -6.35
CA ASN A 127 -7.64 8.54 -6.31
C ASN A 127 -8.77 9.06 -7.21
N ALA A 128 -8.89 8.57 -8.44
CA ALA A 128 -9.94 8.98 -9.36
C ALA A 128 -11.33 8.73 -8.78
N VAL A 129 -11.56 7.54 -8.21
CA VAL A 129 -12.82 7.18 -7.56
C VAL A 129 -13.13 8.11 -6.38
N ALA A 130 -12.17 8.29 -5.46
CA ALA A 130 -12.34 9.16 -4.29
C ALA A 130 -12.65 10.62 -4.68
N HIS A 131 -12.00 11.13 -5.73
CA HIS A 131 -12.26 12.46 -6.26
C HIS A 131 -13.62 12.58 -6.95
N ALA A 132 -14.08 11.54 -7.66
CA ALA A 132 -15.40 11.52 -8.30
C ALA A 132 -16.53 11.58 -7.27
N VAL A 133 -16.42 10.85 -6.16
CA VAL A 133 -17.41 10.89 -5.07
C VAL A 133 -17.48 12.26 -4.41
N VAL A 134 -16.33 12.93 -4.23
CA VAL A 134 -16.34 14.30 -3.71
C VAL A 134 -16.95 15.28 -4.70
N GLY A 135 -16.64 15.15 -5.99
CA GLY A 135 -17.28 15.95 -7.04
C GLY A 135 -18.81 15.79 -7.06
N LEU A 136 -19.32 14.61 -6.70
CA LEU A 136 -20.76 14.30 -6.62
C LEU A 136 -21.42 14.73 -5.30
N THR A 137 -20.67 14.83 -4.20
CA THR A 137 -21.21 15.11 -2.85
C THR A 137 -20.96 16.55 -2.37
N GLY A 138 -20.17 17.34 -3.12
CA GLY A 138 -19.84 18.73 -2.77
C GLY A 138 -18.93 18.87 -1.54
N ALA A 139 -18.43 17.76 -0.99
CA ALA A 139 -17.65 17.72 0.23
C ALA A 139 -16.18 18.07 -0.01
N SER A 140 -15.76 19.28 0.34
CA SER A 140 -14.35 19.68 0.39
C SER A 140 -13.71 19.10 1.67
N PRO A 141 -13.00 17.95 1.65
CA PRO A 141 -11.53 17.99 1.71
C PRO A 141 -10.80 16.68 1.25
N VAL A 142 -10.76 16.34 -0.05
CA VAL A 142 -9.96 15.18 -0.54
C VAL A 142 -8.46 15.32 -0.23
N ARG A 143 -7.97 16.57 -0.20
CA ARG A 143 -6.56 16.89 0.12
C ARG A 143 -6.19 16.55 1.56
N GLY A 144 -7.15 16.56 2.50
CA GLY A 144 -6.91 16.26 3.91
C GLY A 144 -6.58 14.78 4.17
N TYR A 145 -6.99 13.89 3.26
CA TYR A 145 -6.75 12.45 3.35
C TYR A 145 -5.56 11.99 2.50
N GLY A 146 -4.76 12.91 1.96
CA GLY A 146 -3.54 12.57 1.21
C GLY A 146 -3.77 11.99 -0.20
N PHE A 147 -4.98 12.09 -0.75
CA PHE A 147 -5.25 11.73 -2.14
C PHE A 147 -4.66 12.81 -3.07
N THR A 148 -3.86 12.37 -4.04
CA THR A 148 -3.35 13.24 -5.11
C THR A 148 -4.37 13.35 -6.23
N THR A 149 -4.38 14.48 -6.95
CA THR A 149 -5.24 14.66 -8.11
C THR A 149 -5.03 13.53 -9.12
N PRO A 150 -6.10 12.88 -9.60
CA PRO A 150 -5.98 11.76 -10.53
C PRO A 150 -5.48 12.24 -11.90
N SER A 151 -4.70 11.41 -12.57
CA SER A 151 -4.21 11.67 -13.94
C SER A 151 -5.29 11.48 -15.01
N GLN A 152 -6.36 10.74 -14.70
CA GLN A 152 -7.48 10.48 -15.59
C GLN A 152 -8.82 10.62 -14.84
N PRO A 153 -9.89 11.06 -15.52
CA PRO A 153 -11.23 11.12 -14.94
C PRO A 153 -11.77 9.72 -14.64
N PHE A 154 -12.54 9.60 -13.57
CA PHE A 154 -13.22 8.36 -13.20
C PHE A 154 -14.29 7.98 -14.23
N GLN A 155 -14.31 6.72 -14.67
CA GLN A 155 -15.37 6.14 -15.49
C GLN A 155 -16.24 5.23 -14.60
N SER A 156 -17.54 5.52 -14.49
CA SER A 156 -18.44 4.73 -13.63
C SER A 156 -18.74 3.37 -14.26
N GLY A 157 -18.61 2.28 -13.51
CA GLY A 157 -18.95 0.92 -13.95
C GLY A 157 -17.91 -0.16 -13.62
N ASP A 158 -16.70 0.23 -13.25
CA ASP A 158 -15.57 -0.68 -13.01
C ASP A 158 -15.20 -0.86 -11.51
N ASP A 159 -16.07 -0.48 -10.58
CA ASP A 159 -15.73 -0.49 -9.14
C ASP A 159 -15.53 -1.91 -8.58
N ASP A 160 -16.38 -2.87 -8.94
CA ASP A 160 -16.28 -4.26 -8.49
C ASP A 160 -15.08 -4.98 -9.13
N ARG A 161 -14.77 -4.59 -10.38
CA ARG A 161 -13.54 -5.02 -11.06
C ARG A 161 -12.31 -4.47 -10.35
N LEU A 162 -12.30 -3.19 -9.99
CA LEU A 162 -11.20 -2.57 -9.24
C LEU A 162 -11.00 -3.24 -7.87
N LEU A 163 -12.07 -3.54 -7.13
CA LEU A 163 -11.98 -4.29 -5.87
C LEU A 163 -11.37 -5.69 -6.07
N THR A 164 -11.76 -6.39 -7.13
CA THR A 164 -11.21 -7.70 -7.48
C THR A 164 -9.72 -7.63 -7.83
N GLU A 165 -9.33 -6.61 -8.59
CA GLU A 165 -7.92 -6.36 -8.96
C GLU A 165 -7.07 -5.99 -7.73
N ILE A 166 -7.60 -5.15 -6.82
CA ILE A 166 -6.93 -4.84 -5.54
C ILE A 166 -6.76 -6.10 -4.70
N GLY A 167 -7.79 -6.93 -4.57
CA GLY A 167 -7.73 -8.19 -3.82
C GLY A 167 -6.70 -9.16 -4.41
N SER A 168 -6.71 -9.34 -5.73
CA SER A 168 -5.77 -10.21 -6.45
C SER A 168 -4.33 -9.71 -6.30
N PHE A 169 -4.12 -8.39 -6.43
CA PHE A 169 -2.81 -7.78 -6.24
C PHE A 169 -2.33 -7.90 -4.79
N GLY A 170 -3.21 -7.70 -3.81
CA GLY A 170 -2.88 -7.86 -2.39
C GLY A 170 -2.34 -9.26 -2.07
N GLN A 171 -2.95 -10.31 -2.63
CA GLN A 171 -2.46 -11.68 -2.46
C GLN A 171 -1.11 -11.91 -3.16
N ALA A 172 -0.96 -11.44 -4.40
CA ALA A 172 0.32 -11.53 -5.11
C ALA A 172 1.45 -10.81 -4.38
N LEU A 173 1.17 -9.61 -3.87
CA LEU A 173 2.11 -8.81 -3.10
C LEU A 173 2.49 -9.50 -1.78
N LEU A 174 1.53 -10.11 -1.07
CA LEU A 174 1.82 -10.84 0.16
C LEU A 174 2.78 -12.01 -0.10
N MET A 175 2.54 -12.81 -1.14
CA MET A 175 3.43 -13.91 -1.54
C MET A 175 4.83 -13.39 -1.90
N PHE A 176 4.90 -12.28 -2.63
CA PHE A 176 6.18 -11.64 -2.97
C PHE A 176 6.93 -11.17 -1.71
N VAL A 177 6.25 -10.52 -0.76
CA VAL A 177 6.87 -10.09 0.50
C VAL A 177 7.41 -11.29 1.29
N GLN A 178 6.66 -12.39 1.35
CA GLN A 178 7.09 -13.63 2.00
C GLN A 178 8.33 -14.23 1.32
N GLU A 179 8.39 -14.23 -0.02
CA GLU A 179 9.56 -14.69 -0.77
C GLU A 179 10.80 -13.83 -0.47
N VAL A 180 10.64 -12.51 -0.48
CA VAL A 180 11.72 -11.56 -0.15
C VAL A 180 12.21 -11.78 1.27
N GLN A 181 11.30 -11.94 2.24
CA GLN A 181 11.66 -12.21 3.63
C GLN A 181 12.43 -13.53 3.80
N ALA A 182 12.02 -14.59 3.10
CA ALA A 182 12.73 -15.86 3.13
C ALA A 182 14.18 -15.74 2.62
N LYS A 183 14.44 -14.81 1.69
CA LYS A 183 15.77 -14.54 1.11
C LYS A 183 16.57 -13.47 1.86
N LEU A 184 15.93 -12.70 2.73
CA LEU A 184 16.57 -11.71 3.59
C LEU A 184 16.49 -12.16 5.05
N PRO A 185 17.18 -13.27 5.42
CA PRO A 185 17.15 -13.73 6.79
C PRO A 185 17.81 -12.67 7.67
N PHE A 186 17.00 -12.06 8.53
CA PHE A 186 17.55 -11.47 9.74
C PHE A 186 18.26 -12.60 10.51
N ARG A 187 19.49 -12.37 10.99
CA ARG A 187 20.26 -13.38 11.74
C ARG A 187 19.36 -14.04 12.80
N ASP A 188 19.47 -15.36 12.95
CA ASP A 188 18.55 -16.37 13.54
C ASP A 188 17.68 -16.01 14.77
N ASN A 189 17.83 -14.86 15.40
CA ASN A 189 17.06 -14.41 16.57
C ASN A 189 16.34 -13.07 16.38
N VAL A 190 16.47 -12.41 15.22
CA VAL A 190 15.75 -11.15 14.93
C VAL A 190 14.50 -11.49 14.11
N SER A 191 13.55 -12.19 14.73
CA SER A 191 12.18 -12.22 14.21
C SER A 191 11.60 -10.82 14.33
N VAL A 192 11.74 -9.99 13.29
CA VAL A 192 10.92 -8.79 13.15
C VAL A 192 9.51 -9.31 12.96
N HIS A 193 8.75 -9.40 14.06
CA HIS A 193 7.37 -9.91 14.08
C HIS A 193 6.67 -9.60 12.77
N THR A 194 6.33 -10.68 12.06
CA THR A 194 5.40 -10.70 10.95
C THR A 194 4.19 -9.89 11.40
N ALA A 195 4.03 -8.70 10.84
CA ALA A 195 2.68 -8.19 10.72
C ALA A 195 2.00 -9.26 9.84
N THR A 196 1.20 -10.12 10.46
CA THR A 196 0.19 -10.86 9.75
C THR A 196 -0.63 -9.78 9.08
N ALA A 197 -0.28 -9.43 7.85
CA ALA A 197 -1.09 -8.61 6.97
C ALA A 197 -2.36 -9.42 6.79
N THR A 198 -3.25 -9.28 7.76
CA THR A 198 -4.55 -9.89 7.74
C THR A 198 -5.28 -9.01 6.75
N LEU A 199 -5.10 -9.31 5.47
CA LEU A 199 -6.03 -8.92 4.42
C LEU A 199 -7.37 -9.46 4.88
N ARG A 200 -8.12 -8.67 5.64
CA ARG A 200 -9.54 -8.89 5.87
C ARG A 200 -10.20 -8.56 4.54
N LEU A 201 -10.21 -9.56 3.66
CA LEU A 201 -11.07 -9.63 2.49
C LEU A 201 -12.53 -9.76 2.96
#